data_AF-A0A550HQR4-F1
#
_entry.id   AF-A0A550HQR4-F1
#
_cell.length_a   1.000
_cell.length_b   1.000
_cell.length_c   1.000
_cell.angle_alpha   90.00
_cell.angle_beta   90.00
_cell.angle_gamma   90.00
#
_symmetry.space_group_name_H-M   'P 1'
#
loop_
_entity.id
_entity.type
_entity.pdbx_description
1 polymer ?
#
loop_
_entity_poly.entity_id
_entity_poly.type
_entity_poly.pdbx_seq_one_letter_code
_entity_poly.pdbx_strand_id
1 'polypeptide(L)'
;TRFCRACGYCQPCPQDIPITYLMRAEKQFLRRMGWRPGTAEQMTKAVEKGETCIKCKQCEEKCPYELPISELLPGICSRLRQHIADQTIP
;
A
#
# COMPACT_ATOMS: atom_id res chain seq x y z
N THR A 1 12.56 5.22 9.55
CA THR A 1 11.49 4.92 10.53
C THR A 1 10.06 5.17 10.02
N ARG A 2 9.76 4.96 8.73
CA ARG A 2 8.38 5.07 8.19
C ARG A 2 7.75 3.67 8.12
N PHE A 3 6.88 3.35 9.08
CA PHE A 3 6.25 2.03 9.24
C PHE A 3 4.77 2.17 9.54
N CYS A 4 3.92 1.54 8.72
CA CYS A 4 2.48 1.49 8.95
C CYS A 4 2.15 0.38 9.97
N ARG A 5 1.46 0.77 11.05
CA ARG A 5 1.06 -0.15 12.13
C ARG A 5 -0.25 -0.90 11.88
N ALA A 6 -0.84 -0.78 10.69
CA ALA A 6 -2.11 -1.42 10.34
C ALA A 6 -3.32 -0.99 11.20
N CYS A 7 -3.28 0.18 11.84
CA CYS A 7 -4.36 0.63 12.73
C CYS A 7 -5.69 0.94 12.02
N GLY A 8 -5.69 1.15 10.70
CA GLY A 8 -6.91 1.39 9.92
C GLY A 8 -7.47 2.81 9.97
N TYR A 9 -6.97 3.72 10.83
CA TYR A 9 -7.52 5.07 10.97
C TYR A 9 -7.46 5.93 9.70
N CYS A 10 -6.50 5.66 8.82
CA CYS A 10 -6.40 6.36 7.53
C CYS A 10 -7.53 6.01 6.54
N GLN A 11 -8.37 5.03 6.85
CA GLN A 11 -9.53 4.63 6.04
C GLN A 11 -10.84 5.16 6.63
N PRO A 12 -11.89 5.40 5.81
CA PRO A 12 -11.94 5.22 4.35
C PRO A 12 -11.21 6.35 3.60
N CYS A 13 -10.61 6.00 2.46
CA CYS A 13 -10.08 6.95 1.49
C CYS A 13 -11.19 7.31 0.49
N PRO A 14 -11.39 8.58 0.10
CA PRO A 14 -12.43 8.98 -0.87
C PRO A 14 -12.23 8.41 -2.29
N GLN A 15 -11.07 7.80 -2.56
CA GLN A 15 -10.75 7.12 -3.82
C GLN A 15 -10.75 5.59 -3.67
N ASP A 16 -11.29 5.07 -2.56
CA ASP A 16 -11.33 3.63 -2.24
C ASP A 16 -9.96 2.94 -2.27
N ILE A 17 -8.90 3.71 -1.99
CA ILE A 17 -7.53 3.22 -1.98
C ILE A 17 -7.32 2.36 -0.73
N PRO A 18 -6.89 1.09 -0.87
CA PRO A 18 -6.59 0.23 0.26
C PRO A 18 -5.23 0.59 0.87
N ILE A 19 -5.12 1.78 1.49
CA ILE A 19 -3.87 2.36 2.02
C ILE A 19 -3.16 1.39 2.97
N THR A 20 -3.88 0.85 3.96
CA THR A 20 -3.31 -0.06 4.96
C THR A 20 -2.72 -1.31 4.32
N TYR A 21 -3.36 -1.81 3.26
CA TYR A 21 -2.89 -2.99 2.53
C TYR A 21 -1.62 -2.67 1.75
N LEU A 22 -1.62 -1.61 0.92
CA LEU A 22 -0.45 -1.19 0.14
C LEU A 22 0.76 -0.92 1.02
N MET A 23 0.57 -0.19 2.12
CA MET A 23 1.62 0.14 3.08
C MET A 23 2.29 -1.07 3.73
N ARG A 24 1.59 -2.21 3.79
CA ARG A 24 2.08 -3.45 4.41
C ARG A 24 2.39 -4.54 3.40
N ALA A 25 2.00 -4.37 2.15
CA ALA A 25 2.14 -5.36 1.09
C ALA A 25 3.60 -5.85 0.99
N GLU A 26 4.52 -4.91 0.81
CA GLU A 26 5.95 -5.18 0.65
C GLU A 26 6.61 -5.69 1.94
N LYS A 27 6.48 -4.93 3.03
CA LYS A 27 7.26 -5.18 4.27
C LYS A 27 6.72 -6.31 5.15
N GLN A 28 5.47 -6.72 4.97
CA GLN A 28 4.85 -7.74 5.82
C GLN A 28 4.18 -8.83 5.00
N PHE A 29 3.24 -8.49 4.12
CA PHE A 29 2.42 -9.50 3.45
C PHE A 29 3.26 -10.42 2.57
N LEU A 30 4.05 -9.87 1.65
CA LEU A 30 4.92 -10.67 0.78
C LEU A 30 5.95 -11.48 1.57
N ARG A 31 6.64 -10.85 2.54
CA ARG A 31 7.65 -11.52 3.38
C ARG A 31 7.11 -12.69 4.19
N ARG A 32 5.86 -12.63 4.66
CA ARG A 32 5.28 -13.66 5.54
C ARG A 32 4.46 -14.70 4.80
N MET A 33 3.66 -14.26 3.82
CA MET A 33 2.70 -15.12 3.14
C MET A 33 3.21 -15.65 1.81
N GLY A 34 4.24 -15.00 1.24
CA GLY A 34 4.74 -15.27 -0.10
C GLY A 34 3.71 -14.96 -1.19
N TRP A 35 3.99 -15.41 -2.40
CA TRP A 35 3.05 -15.39 -3.50
C TRP A 35 2.06 -16.55 -3.36
N ARG A 36 0.81 -16.22 -3.04
CA ARG A 36 -0.30 -17.18 -3.04
C ARG A 36 -1.14 -17.01 -4.31
N PRO A 37 -1.87 -18.05 -4.74
CA PRO A 37 -2.85 -17.92 -5.83
C PRO A 37 -3.79 -16.74 -5.55
N GLY A 38 -3.94 -15.85 -6.53
CA GLY A 38 -4.78 -14.63 -6.43
C GLY A 38 -4.13 -13.43 -5.71
N THR A 39 -2.98 -13.58 -5.04
CA THR A 39 -2.31 -12.45 -4.37
C THR A 39 -1.77 -11.44 -5.38
N ALA A 40 -1.25 -11.91 -6.52
CA ALA A 40 -0.80 -11.03 -7.60
C ALA A 40 -1.93 -10.17 -8.15
N GLU A 41 -3.09 -10.77 -8.46
CA GLU A 41 -4.26 -10.04 -8.96
C GLU A 41 -4.77 -9.03 -7.92
N GLN A 42 -4.88 -9.43 -6.66
CA GLN A 42 -5.30 -8.55 -5.58
C GLN A 42 -4.32 -7.37 -5.39
N MET A 43 -3.02 -7.63 -5.42
CA MET A 43 -2.01 -6.58 -5.33
C MET A 43 -2.03 -5.66 -6.55
N THR A 44 -2.18 -6.18 -7.77
CA THR A 44 -2.31 -5.37 -8.98
C THR A 44 -3.48 -4.41 -8.86
N LYS A 45 -4.68 -4.90 -8.51
CA LYS A 45 -5.86 -4.05 -8.30
C LYS A 45 -5.64 -2.99 -7.21
N ALA A 46 -4.93 -3.35 -6.13
CA ALA A 46 -4.60 -2.40 -5.07
C ALA A 46 -3.62 -1.33 -5.57
N VAL A 47 -2.60 -1.71 -6.34
CA VAL A 47 -1.58 -0.81 -6.91
C VAL A 47 -2.23 0.16 -7.88
N GLU A 48 -3.07 -0.31 -8.79
CA GLU A 48 -3.82 0.54 -9.73
C GLU A 48 -4.65 1.60 -9.01
N LYS A 49 -5.35 1.22 -7.94
CA LYS A 49 -6.04 2.20 -7.07
C LYS A 49 -5.07 3.14 -6.38
N GLY A 50 -3.93 2.65 -5.89
CA GLY A 50 -2.91 3.49 -5.26
C GLY A 50 -2.37 4.57 -6.19
N GLU A 51 -2.33 4.32 -7.50
CA GLU A 51 -1.89 5.27 -8.52
C GLU A 51 -2.90 6.37 -8.83
N THR A 52 -4.19 6.17 -8.53
CA THR A 52 -5.21 7.22 -8.67
C THR A 52 -5.19 8.22 -7.51
N CYS A 53 -4.22 8.12 -6.59
CA CYS A 53 -4.09 9.03 -5.46
C CYS A 53 -3.88 10.49 -5.91
N ILE A 54 -4.90 11.33 -5.69
CA ILE A 54 -4.86 12.78 -5.94
C ILE A 54 -4.07 13.58 -4.88
N LYS A 55 -3.37 12.89 -3.97
CA LYS A 55 -2.63 13.51 -2.86
C LYS A 55 -3.46 14.51 -2.03
N CYS A 56 -4.71 14.16 -1.71
CA CYS A 56 -5.60 14.99 -0.89
C CYS A 56 -5.16 15.13 0.58
N LYS A 57 -4.18 14.33 1.04
CA LYS A 57 -3.61 14.31 2.41
C LYS A 57 -4.58 14.04 3.57
N GLN A 58 -5.86 13.80 3.31
CA GLN A 58 -6.85 13.45 4.34
C GLN A 58 -6.48 12.19 5.16
N CYS A 59 -5.73 11.27 4.57
CA CYS A 59 -5.24 10.08 5.27
C CYS A 59 -4.13 10.39 6.29
N GLU A 60 -3.37 11.47 6.06
CA GLU A 60 -2.26 11.92 6.91
C GLU A 60 -2.81 12.59 8.16
N GLU A 61 -3.86 13.41 8.04
CA GLU A 61 -4.57 14.04 9.17
C GLU A 61 -5.17 13.02 10.14
N LYS A 62 -5.61 11.87 9.62
CA LYS A 62 -6.14 10.77 10.44
C LYS A 62 -5.04 9.86 10.98
N CYS A 63 -3.80 10.01 10.55
CA CYS A 63 -2.72 9.14 10.97
C CYS A 63 -2.14 9.63 12.31
N PRO A 64 -2.26 8.86 13.41
CA PRO A 64 -1.71 9.27 14.72
C PRO A 64 -0.17 9.32 14.74
N TYR A 65 0.48 8.90 13.66
CA TYR A 65 1.93 8.91 13.48
C TYR A 65 2.37 9.86 12.37
N GLU A 66 1.45 10.67 11.83
CA GLU A 66 1.73 11.71 10.83
C GLU A 66 2.57 11.19 9.65
N LEU A 67 2.26 9.96 9.20
CA LEU A 67 2.98 9.34 8.09
C LEU A 67 2.66 10.10 6.80
N PRO A 68 3.68 10.42 5.96
CA PRO A 68 3.45 11.06 4.65
C PRO A 68 2.93 10.03 3.64
N ILE A 69 1.69 9.57 3.84
CA ILE A 69 1.08 8.48 3.08
C ILE A 69 1.02 8.80 1.58
N SER A 70 0.67 10.04 1.24
CA SER A 70 0.52 10.48 -0.15
C SER A 70 1.85 10.51 -0.92
N GLU A 71 2.97 10.72 -0.22
CA GLU A 71 4.31 10.66 -0.81
C GLU A 71 4.87 9.24 -0.88
N LEU A 72 4.49 8.40 0.09
CA LEU A 72 4.96 7.01 0.17
C LEU A 72 4.26 6.10 -0.84
N LEU A 73 2.97 6.34 -1.10
CA LEU A 73 2.13 5.54 -2.00
C LEU A 73 2.75 5.31 -3.38
N PRO A 74 3.18 6.33 -4.14
CA PRO A 74 3.75 6.15 -5.47
C PRO A 74 4.99 5.25 -5.47
N GLY A 75 5.89 5.44 -4.51
CA GLY A 75 7.10 4.63 -4.38
C GLY A 75 6.79 3.18 -4.01
N ILE A 76 5.79 2.95 -3.16
CA ILE A 76 5.32 1.61 -2.82
C ILE A 76 4.68 0.94 -4.04
N CYS A 77 3.79 1.64 -4.75
CA CYS A 77 3.14 1.12 -5.96
C CYS A 77 4.17 0.71 -7.02
N SER A 78 5.19 1.53 -7.25
CA SER A 78 6.27 1.22 -8.20
C SER A 78 7.03 -0.05 -7.82
N ARG A 79 7.44 -0.20 -6.55
CA ARG A 79 8.15 -1.41 -6.07
C ARG A 79 7.26 -2.65 -6.10
N LEU A 80 6.01 -2.53 -5.67
CA LEU A 80 5.05 -3.63 -5.73
C LEU A 80 4.84 -4.10 -7.18
N ARG A 81 4.79 -3.20 -8.15
CA ARG A 81 4.68 -3.58 -9.57
C ARG A 81 5.88 -4.42 -10.04
N GLN A 82 7.11 -4.08 -9.61
CA GLN A 82 8.29 -4.89 -9.90
C GLN A 82 8.18 -6.28 -9.25
N HIS A 83 7.80 -6.34 -7.97
CA HIS A 83 7.61 -7.61 -7.28
C HIS A 83 6.54 -8.49 -7.95
N ILE A 84 5.43 -7.91 -8.42
CA ILE A 84 4.38 -8.63 -9.15
C ILE A 84 4.91 -9.19 -10.47
N ALA A 85 5.69 -8.42 -11.23
CA ALA A 85 6.23 -8.84 -12.52
C ALA A 85 7.22 -9.99 -12.37
N ASP A 86 8.14 -9.89 -11.40
CA ASP A 86 9.21 -10.87 -11.21
C ASP A 86 8.81 -12.01 -10.25
N GLN A 87 7.62 -11.93 -9.64
CA GLN A 87 7.19 -12.79 -8.52
C GLN A 87 8.25 -12.92 -7.42
N THR A 88 8.98 -11.83 -7.15
CA THR A 88 10.04 -11.80 -6.15
C THR A 88 9.48 -11.51 -4.77
N ILE A 89 10.10 -12.09 -3.74
CA ILE A 89 9.79 -11.81 -2.34
C ILE A 89 10.88 -10.86 -1.81
N PRO A 90 10.55 -9.62 -1.43
CA PRO A 90 11.53 -8.64 -0.92
C PRO A 90 12.15 -9.03 0.43
#